data_AF-E2BT79-F1
#
_entry.id   AF-E2BT79-F1
#
_cell.length_a   1.000
_cell.length_b   1.000
_cell.length_c   1.000
_cell.angle_alpha   90.00
_cell.angle_beta   90.00
_cell.angle_gamma   90.00
#
_symmetry.space_group_name_H-M   'P 1'
#
loop_
_entity.id
_entity.type
_entity.pdbx_description
1 polymer ?
#
loop_
_entity_poly.entity_id
_entity_poly.type
_entity_poly.pdbx_seq_one_letter_code
_entity_poly.pdbx_strand_id
1 'polypeptide(L)'
;MNCLRLLEALDVVGCAGICISTENSQLLQNSLLILQTENHFRKCYYWGRIDGIQNDYHIAYGYEKDCMSGQVYYYSIDCMNWLLLPKATKCGRFLSPLAINRFEGEPSIVTNVYNVNPPFPPNEDPKTYYDGPIPRELKEEDRLAATVEFITEDAAVIPRGAWFKCPNGDVIENPCFEGLGASDASCLKSYLHARFPKEKWNTNLLSRPDYNYALDFLDSVDMDVPQGCWDLQFLLGGRLAILHSLYWHGMTFFHKLDSPHYGFLYVGQGKKNLDLPFML
;
A
#
# COMPACT_ATOMS: atom_id res chain seq x y z
N MET A 1 3.50 -8.18 -2.14
CA MET A 1 3.85 -9.63 -2.17
C MET A 1 5.31 -9.87 -2.47
N ASN A 2 6.02 -10.71 -1.70
CA ASN A 2 7.44 -11.03 -1.94
C ASN A 2 7.66 -11.75 -3.28
N CYS A 3 8.65 -11.31 -4.09
CA CYS A 3 8.90 -11.86 -5.43
C CYS A 3 9.23 -13.36 -5.44
N LEU A 4 9.93 -13.88 -4.42
CA LEU A 4 10.30 -15.31 -4.33
C LEU A 4 9.09 -16.22 -4.16
N ARG A 5 8.00 -15.71 -3.56
CA ARG A 5 6.75 -16.44 -3.30
C ARG A 5 5.57 -15.82 -4.04
N LEU A 6 5.83 -15.11 -5.13
CA LEU A 6 4.81 -14.34 -5.82
C LEU A 6 3.68 -15.24 -6.34
N LEU A 7 4.01 -16.34 -7.02
CA LEU A 7 3.01 -17.26 -7.57
C LEU A 7 2.10 -17.84 -6.49
N GLU A 8 2.69 -18.34 -5.39
CA GLU A 8 1.91 -18.84 -4.25
C GLU A 8 1.01 -17.77 -3.64
N ALA A 9 1.48 -16.53 -3.57
CA ALA A 9 0.70 -15.42 -3.04
C ALA A 9 -0.44 -15.02 -3.97
N LEU A 10 -0.23 -15.05 -5.28
CA LEU A 10 -1.26 -14.79 -6.29
C LEU A 10 -2.36 -15.86 -6.26
N ASP A 11 -2.01 -17.14 -6.11
CA ASP A 11 -3.01 -18.21 -5.95
C ASP A 11 -3.88 -18.01 -4.71
N VAL A 12 -3.28 -17.54 -3.61
CA VAL A 12 -3.99 -17.26 -2.36
C VAL A 12 -4.97 -16.11 -2.53
N VAL A 13 -4.54 -15.00 -3.16
CA VAL A 13 -5.43 -13.86 -3.39
C VAL A 13 -6.43 -14.13 -4.53
N GLY A 14 -6.18 -15.13 -5.37
CA GLY A 14 -7.17 -15.71 -6.28
C GLY A 14 -8.41 -16.24 -5.55
N CYS A 15 -8.28 -16.72 -4.31
CA CYS A 15 -9.43 -17.09 -3.47
C CYS A 15 -10.31 -15.90 -3.10
N ALA A 16 -9.75 -14.68 -3.11
CA ALA A 16 -10.47 -13.42 -2.90
C ALA A 16 -10.96 -12.78 -4.22
N GLY A 17 -10.85 -13.51 -5.35
CA GLY A 17 -11.36 -13.07 -6.65
C GLY A 17 -10.40 -12.20 -7.47
N ILE A 18 -9.16 -11.99 -7.02
CA ILE A 18 -8.15 -11.26 -7.80
C ILE A 18 -7.30 -12.27 -8.58
N CYS A 19 -7.42 -12.25 -9.89
CA CYS A 19 -6.70 -13.16 -10.78
C CYS A 19 -5.75 -12.37 -11.69
N ILE A 20 -4.50 -12.82 -11.76
CA ILE A 20 -3.53 -12.42 -12.78
C ILE A 20 -3.31 -13.62 -13.69
N SER A 21 -3.21 -13.41 -15.01
CA SER A 21 -2.95 -14.51 -15.94
C SER A 21 -1.65 -15.22 -15.61
N THR A 22 -1.59 -16.54 -15.84
CA THR A 22 -0.41 -17.36 -15.57
C THR A 22 0.84 -16.85 -16.29
N GLU A 23 0.70 -16.40 -17.54
CA GLU A 23 1.81 -15.81 -18.31
C GLU A 23 2.37 -14.56 -17.62
N ASN A 24 1.52 -13.56 -17.35
CA ASN A 24 1.94 -12.35 -16.63
C ASN A 24 2.51 -12.65 -15.25
N SER A 25 1.99 -13.64 -14.52
CA SER A 25 2.53 -14.00 -13.20
C SER A 25 3.96 -14.54 -13.25
N GLN A 26 4.28 -15.34 -14.28
CA GLN A 26 5.63 -15.87 -14.51
C GLN A 26 6.57 -14.76 -14.97
N LEU A 27 6.10 -13.91 -15.87
CA LEU A 27 6.84 -12.75 -16.35
C LEU A 27 7.21 -11.81 -15.19
N LEU A 28 6.22 -11.45 -14.36
CA LEU A 28 6.40 -10.63 -13.17
C LEU A 28 7.39 -11.27 -12.19
N GLN A 29 7.27 -12.57 -11.91
CA GLN A 29 8.19 -13.22 -10.98
C GLN A 29 9.63 -13.12 -11.49
N ASN A 30 9.88 -13.44 -12.77
CA ASN A 30 11.22 -13.40 -13.34
C ASN A 30 11.79 -11.97 -13.38
N SER A 31 11.00 -10.99 -13.81
CA SER A 31 11.48 -9.60 -13.90
C SER A 31 11.77 -8.99 -12.52
N LEU A 32 10.99 -9.33 -11.49
CA LEU A 32 11.23 -8.88 -10.12
C LEU A 32 12.47 -9.52 -9.49
N LEU A 33 12.80 -10.78 -9.83
CA LEU A 33 14.04 -11.42 -9.38
C LEU A 33 15.28 -10.75 -9.98
N ILE A 34 15.19 -10.35 -11.25
CA ILE A 34 16.22 -9.55 -11.91
C ILE A 34 16.35 -8.19 -11.20
N LEU A 35 15.22 -7.49 -11.01
CA LEU A 35 15.19 -6.19 -10.32
C LEU A 35 15.79 -6.24 -8.91
N GLN A 36 15.51 -7.31 -8.15
CA GLN A 36 16.10 -7.52 -6.82
C GLN A 36 17.62 -7.65 -6.88
N THR A 37 18.14 -8.41 -7.85
CA THR A 37 19.57 -8.70 -7.99
C THR A 37 20.34 -7.47 -8.46
N GLU A 38 19.82 -6.74 -9.45
CA GLU A 38 20.46 -5.57 -10.05
C GLU A 38 20.59 -4.39 -9.07
N ASN A 39 19.58 -4.21 -8.20
CA ASN A 39 19.57 -3.12 -7.22
C ASN A 39 20.06 -3.56 -5.83
N HIS A 40 20.61 -4.77 -5.69
CA HIS A 40 21.10 -5.33 -4.43
C HIS A 40 20.09 -5.27 -3.27
N PHE A 41 18.80 -5.36 -3.57
CA PHE A 41 17.76 -5.37 -2.56
C PHE A 41 17.81 -6.66 -1.75
N ARG A 42 17.61 -6.53 -0.43
CA ARG A 42 17.47 -7.70 0.44
C ARG A 42 16.22 -8.49 0.09
N LYS A 43 15.13 -7.79 -0.21
CA LYS A 43 13.87 -8.34 -0.69
C LYS A 43 13.20 -7.37 -1.64
N CYS A 44 12.58 -7.91 -2.69
CA CYS A 44 11.73 -7.19 -3.62
C CYS A 44 10.28 -7.68 -3.50
N TYR A 45 9.35 -6.76 -3.65
CA TYR A 45 7.92 -6.99 -3.51
C TYR A 45 7.18 -6.45 -4.72
N TYR A 46 6.27 -7.26 -5.25
CA TYR A 46 5.23 -6.77 -6.12
C TYR A 46 4.19 -6.02 -5.27
N TRP A 47 3.99 -4.74 -5.52
CA TRP A 47 3.04 -3.91 -4.80
C TRP A 47 1.62 -4.09 -5.34
N GLY A 48 1.50 -4.13 -6.67
CA GLY A 48 0.20 -4.21 -7.32
C GLY A 48 0.17 -3.58 -8.70
N ARG A 49 -1.05 -3.31 -9.16
CA ARG A 49 -1.36 -2.71 -10.46
C ARG A 49 -2.35 -1.57 -10.30
N ILE A 50 -2.09 -0.46 -11.00
CA ILE A 50 -3.04 0.64 -11.16
C ILE A 50 -3.57 0.58 -12.59
N ASP A 51 -4.87 0.42 -12.73
CA ASP A 51 -5.53 0.25 -14.03
C ASP A 51 -5.61 1.58 -14.78
N GLY A 52 -5.13 1.59 -16.03
CA GLY A 52 -5.20 2.74 -16.92
C GLY A 52 -6.19 2.55 -18.07
N ILE A 53 -6.29 3.53 -18.96
CA ILE A 53 -7.14 3.46 -20.15
C ILE A 53 -6.43 2.70 -21.27
N GLN A 54 -5.19 3.09 -21.58
CA GLN A 54 -4.38 2.47 -22.63
C GLN A 54 -3.50 1.36 -22.07
N ASN A 55 -2.85 1.62 -20.94
CA ASN A 55 -1.93 0.70 -20.29
C ASN A 55 -2.07 0.74 -18.77
N ASP A 56 -1.84 -0.40 -18.13
CA ASP A 56 -1.82 -0.51 -16.68
C ASP A 56 -0.41 -0.26 -16.13
N TYR A 57 -0.32 0.35 -14.94
CA TYR A 57 0.94 0.53 -14.23
C TYR A 57 1.14 -0.57 -13.20
N HIS A 58 2.13 -1.42 -13.42
CA HIS A 58 2.60 -2.40 -12.44
C HIS A 58 3.63 -1.75 -11.53
N ILE A 59 3.46 -1.89 -10.22
CA ILE A 59 4.32 -1.27 -9.21
C ILE A 59 5.05 -2.35 -8.43
N ALA A 60 6.33 -2.10 -8.19
CA ALA A 60 7.19 -2.92 -7.35
C ALA A 60 7.98 -2.04 -6.40
N TYR A 61 8.44 -2.60 -5.29
CA TYR A 61 9.38 -1.92 -4.42
C TYR A 61 10.38 -2.89 -3.81
N GLY A 62 11.53 -2.37 -3.42
CA GLY A 62 12.56 -3.12 -2.70
C GLY A 62 13.20 -2.25 -1.64
N TYR A 63 13.92 -2.89 -0.71
CA TYR A 63 14.72 -2.22 0.30
C TYR A 63 15.99 -3.02 0.57
N GLU A 64 17.05 -2.34 1.01
CA GLU A 64 18.33 -2.96 1.33
C GLU A 64 18.39 -3.43 2.79
N LYS A 65 18.12 -2.51 3.74
CA LYS A 65 18.33 -2.76 5.17
C LYS A 65 17.05 -2.63 5.98
N ASP A 66 16.47 -1.44 5.99
CA ASP A 66 15.27 -1.08 6.76
C ASP A 66 14.03 -1.25 5.89
N CYS A 67 13.08 -2.06 6.38
CA CYS A 67 11.84 -2.36 5.65
C CYS A 67 10.85 -1.19 5.59
N MET A 68 11.03 -0.13 6.37
CA MET A 68 10.17 1.05 6.40
C MET A 68 10.81 2.28 5.74
N SER A 69 12.04 2.64 6.12
CA SER A 69 12.65 3.94 5.71
C SER A 69 13.40 3.90 4.37
N GLY A 70 13.82 2.73 3.90
CA GLY A 70 14.70 2.53 2.75
C GLY A 70 14.01 1.97 1.50
N GLN A 71 12.69 2.13 1.38
CA GLN A 71 11.93 1.59 0.26
C GLN A 71 12.16 2.40 -1.02
N VAL A 72 12.50 1.72 -2.11
CA VAL A 72 12.64 2.28 -3.45
C VAL A 72 11.57 1.66 -4.34
N TYR A 73 10.78 2.50 -5.00
CA TYR A 73 9.65 2.10 -5.82
C TYR A 73 9.99 2.16 -7.30
N TYR A 74 9.43 1.24 -8.06
CA TYR A 74 9.56 1.14 -9.51
C TYR A 74 8.18 0.94 -10.12
N TYR A 75 8.00 1.40 -11.34
CA TYR A 75 6.82 1.12 -12.15
C TYR A 75 7.21 0.49 -13.49
N SER A 76 6.29 -0.26 -14.06
CA SER A 76 6.43 -0.90 -15.37
C SER A 76 5.08 -0.94 -16.07
N ILE A 77 5.10 -0.83 -17.39
CA ILE A 77 3.91 -0.95 -18.25
C ILE A 77 3.87 -2.34 -18.91
N ASP A 78 5.02 -2.97 -19.11
CA ASP A 78 5.19 -4.24 -19.83
C ASP A 78 5.58 -5.41 -18.92
N CYS A 79 5.68 -5.19 -17.61
CA CYS A 79 6.15 -6.14 -16.60
C CYS A 79 7.58 -6.66 -16.81
N MET A 80 8.37 -6.05 -17.70
CA MET A 80 9.74 -6.45 -18.02
C MET A 80 10.71 -5.33 -17.70
N ASN A 81 10.43 -4.12 -18.19
CA ASN A 81 11.25 -2.95 -18.00
C ASN A 81 10.71 -2.15 -16.81
N TRP A 82 11.51 -2.08 -15.76
CA TRP A 82 11.16 -1.38 -14.52
C TRP A 82 11.86 -0.03 -14.47
N LEU A 83 11.07 1.05 -14.44
CA LEU A 83 11.53 2.42 -14.32
C LEU A 83 11.42 2.87 -12.86
N LEU A 84 12.36 3.69 -12.41
CA LEU A 84 12.34 4.25 -11.06
C LEU A 84 11.12 5.17 -10.90
N LEU A 85 10.28 4.90 -9.89
CA LEU A 85 9.18 5.78 -9.55
C LEU A 85 9.73 6.99 -8.77
N PRO A 86 9.51 8.23 -9.22
CA PRO A 86 9.97 9.40 -8.50
C PRO A 86 9.27 9.51 -7.15
N LYS A 87 9.88 10.21 -6.20
CA LYS A 87 9.21 10.56 -4.94
C LYS A 87 8.06 11.52 -5.24
N ALA A 88 6.94 11.36 -4.53
CA ALA A 88 5.78 12.24 -4.73
C ALA A 88 6.17 13.70 -4.50
N THR A 89 5.87 14.55 -5.48
CA THR A 89 6.12 15.99 -5.42
C THR A 89 5.05 16.67 -4.57
N LYS A 90 5.31 17.88 -4.06
CA LYS A 90 4.28 18.68 -3.35
C LYS A 90 3.06 18.92 -4.23
N CYS A 91 3.27 19.24 -5.51
CA CYS A 91 2.21 19.39 -6.50
C CYS A 91 1.43 18.08 -6.70
N GLY A 92 2.13 16.95 -6.83
CA GLY A 92 1.51 15.63 -6.98
C GLY A 92 0.60 15.28 -5.79
N ARG A 93 1.08 15.47 -4.56
CA ARG A 93 0.26 15.24 -3.35
C ARG A 93 -0.97 16.13 -3.31
N PHE A 94 -0.84 17.40 -3.69
CA PHE A 94 -1.95 18.34 -3.68
C PHE A 94 -2.98 18.02 -4.78
N LEU A 95 -2.54 17.78 -6.01
CA LEU A 95 -3.41 17.64 -7.18
C LEU A 95 -3.98 16.24 -7.39
N SER A 96 -3.32 15.17 -6.93
CA SER A 96 -3.78 13.80 -7.19
C SER A 96 -5.15 13.47 -6.59
N PRO A 97 -5.49 13.87 -5.35
CA PRO A 97 -6.83 13.64 -4.78
C PRO A 97 -7.94 14.37 -5.54
N LEU A 98 -7.58 15.43 -6.27
CA LEU A 98 -8.49 16.28 -7.03
C LEU A 98 -8.74 15.74 -8.44
N ALA A 99 -7.86 14.85 -8.93
CA ALA A 99 -7.96 14.27 -10.25
C ALA A 99 -9.07 13.22 -10.32
N ILE A 100 -10.13 13.53 -11.08
CA ILE A 100 -11.32 12.67 -11.24
C ILE A 100 -11.11 11.64 -12.36
N ASN A 101 -10.32 12.00 -13.37
CA ASN A 101 -10.11 11.18 -14.57
C ASN A 101 -9.32 9.92 -14.25
N ARG A 102 -9.44 8.87 -15.07
CA ARG A 102 -8.59 7.67 -14.95
C ARG A 102 -7.14 7.99 -15.35
N PHE A 103 -6.24 7.06 -15.07
CA PHE A 103 -4.89 7.11 -15.65
C PHE A 103 -4.99 6.79 -17.15
N GLU A 104 -4.26 7.50 -18.00
CA GLU A 104 -4.22 7.19 -19.42
C GLU A 104 -3.32 6.00 -19.70
N GLY A 105 -2.26 5.80 -18.92
CA GLY A 105 -1.25 4.76 -19.14
C GLY A 105 -0.02 5.27 -19.90
N GLU A 106 0.23 6.59 -19.87
CA GLU A 106 1.42 7.22 -20.41
C GLU A 106 2.05 8.22 -19.40
N PRO A 107 3.27 7.97 -18.87
CA PRO A 107 3.88 8.79 -17.83
C PRO A 107 4.11 10.26 -18.20
N SER A 108 4.29 10.56 -19.48
CA SER A 108 4.57 11.90 -20.01
C SER A 108 3.36 12.82 -20.08
N ILE A 109 2.15 12.29 -20.00
CA ILE A 109 0.93 13.09 -20.13
C ILE A 109 0.82 14.11 -19.00
N VAL A 110 0.44 15.33 -19.35
CA VAL A 110 0.15 16.41 -18.41
C VAL A 110 -1.31 16.80 -18.57
N THR A 111 -2.06 16.74 -17.46
CA THR A 111 -3.49 17.05 -17.46
C THR A 111 -3.76 18.24 -16.57
N ASN A 112 -4.67 19.13 -17.01
CA ASN A 112 -5.21 20.17 -16.16
C ASN A 112 -6.31 19.58 -15.26
N VAL A 113 -6.08 19.62 -13.94
CA VAL A 113 -6.93 18.96 -12.94
C VAL A 113 -8.20 19.76 -12.63
N TYR A 114 -8.17 21.09 -12.74
CA TYR A 114 -9.33 21.94 -12.45
C TYR A 114 -9.32 23.24 -13.26
N ASN A 115 -10.48 23.60 -13.81
CA ASN A 115 -10.62 24.77 -14.68
C ASN A 115 -11.23 26.00 -13.99
N VAL A 116 -12.10 25.82 -12.99
CA VAL A 116 -12.86 26.91 -12.39
C VAL A 116 -12.92 26.72 -10.87
N ASN A 117 -12.42 27.73 -10.15
CA ASN A 117 -12.23 27.77 -8.70
C ASN A 117 -11.23 26.74 -8.16
N PRO A 118 -10.34 27.16 -7.24
CA PRO A 118 -9.54 26.19 -6.54
C PRO A 118 -10.45 25.23 -5.75
N PRO A 119 -10.04 23.96 -5.58
CA PRO A 119 -10.89 22.92 -5.00
C PRO A 119 -11.00 22.97 -3.48
N PHE A 120 -10.48 24.03 -2.84
CA PHE A 120 -10.56 24.23 -1.40
C PHE A 120 -11.72 25.16 -1.03
N PRO A 121 -12.22 25.06 0.22
CA PRO A 121 -13.30 25.92 0.69
C PRO A 121 -12.94 27.41 0.50
N PRO A 122 -13.89 28.26 0.06
CA PRO A 122 -13.61 29.67 -0.20
C PRO A 122 -13.17 30.47 1.04
N ASN A 123 -13.33 29.91 2.24
CA ASN A 123 -13.01 30.55 3.52
C ASN A 123 -11.62 30.18 4.06
N GLU A 124 -10.82 29.42 3.32
CA GLU A 124 -9.47 29.03 3.73
C GLU A 124 -8.40 29.73 2.87
N ASP A 125 -7.27 30.07 3.50
CA ASP A 125 -6.16 30.70 2.78
C ASP A 125 -5.53 29.66 1.84
N PRO A 126 -5.47 29.92 0.51
CA PRO A 126 -4.74 29.06 -0.43
C PRO A 126 -3.31 28.72 0.01
N LYS A 127 -2.66 29.61 0.77
CA LYS A 127 -1.31 29.40 1.29
C LYS A 127 -1.21 28.29 2.32
N THR A 128 -2.32 27.91 2.96
CA THR A 128 -2.36 26.73 3.84
C THR A 128 -2.03 25.45 3.08
N TYR A 129 -2.34 25.42 1.78
CA TYR A 129 -2.18 24.25 0.93
C TYR A 129 -0.90 24.31 0.09
N TYR A 130 -0.46 25.50 -0.31
CA TYR A 130 0.72 25.66 -1.16
C TYR A 130 1.38 27.04 -1.01
N ASP A 131 2.71 27.07 -0.81
CA ASP A 131 3.47 28.31 -0.60
C ASP A 131 3.67 29.18 -1.87
N GLY A 132 3.22 28.71 -3.04
CA GLY A 132 3.44 29.35 -4.35
C GLY A 132 2.17 29.54 -5.18
N PRO A 133 2.29 29.85 -6.49
CA PRO A 133 1.12 29.86 -7.38
C PRO A 133 0.49 28.47 -7.40
N ILE A 134 -0.83 28.41 -7.22
CA ILE A 134 -1.55 27.14 -7.10
C ILE A 134 -1.38 26.38 -8.43
N PRO A 135 -0.78 25.18 -8.42
CA PRO A 135 -0.59 24.42 -9.65
C PRO A 135 -1.95 23.94 -10.18
N ARG A 136 -2.04 23.75 -11.49
CA ARG A 136 -3.23 23.23 -12.19
C ARG A 136 -2.91 22.01 -13.03
N GLU A 137 -1.70 21.99 -13.57
CA GLU A 137 -1.17 20.92 -14.39
C GLU A 137 -0.52 19.86 -13.52
N LEU A 138 -0.89 18.60 -13.76
CA LEU A 138 -0.33 17.44 -13.09
C LEU A 138 0.19 16.47 -14.15
N LYS A 139 1.49 16.17 -14.07
CA LYS A 139 2.10 15.09 -14.85
C LYS A 139 1.60 13.74 -14.33
N GLU A 140 1.29 12.82 -15.23
CA GLU A 140 0.76 11.50 -14.87
C GLU A 140 1.73 10.69 -14.01
N GLU A 141 3.03 10.77 -14.29
CA GLU A 141 4.06 10.13 -13.44
C GLU A 141 4.08 10.69 -12.00
N ASP A 142 3.92 12.00 -11.83
CA ASP A 142 3.83 12.63 -10.50
C ASP A 142 2.54 12.21 -9.78
N ARG A 143 1.44 12.08 -10.53
CA ARG A 143 0.17 11.56 -10.04
C ARG A 143 0.30 10.11 -9.57
N LEU A 144 0.98 9.28 -10.37
CA LEU A 144 1.21 7.88 -10.07
C LEU A 144 2.00 7.74 -8.76
N ALA A 145 3.11 8.47 -8.64
CA ALA A 145 3.93 8.51 -7.43
C ALA A 145 3.14 8.89 -6.18
N ALA A 146 2.35 9.96 -6.25
CA ALA A 146 1.51 10.40 -5.13
C ALA A 146 0.40 9.39 -4.79
N THR A 147 -0.20 8.76 -5.81
CA THR A 147 -1.27 7.77 -5.61
C THR A 147 -0.74 6.50 -4.94
N VAL A 148 0.43 6.00 -5.37
CA VAL A 148 1.11 4.87 -4.73
C VAL A 148 1.47 5.20 -3.27
N GLU A 149 1.98 6.41 -3.01
CA GLU A 149 2.28 6.87 -1.65
C GLU A 149 1.01 6.87 -0.78
N PHE A 150 -0.09 7.47 -1.25
CA PHE A 150 -1.34 7.52 -0.49
C PHE A 150 -1.92 6.13 -0.19
N ILE A 151 -1.98 5.24 -1.18
CA ILE A 151 -2.49 3.88 -0.98
C ILE A 151 -1.60 3.11 -0.01
N THR A 152 -0.28 3.26 -0.13
CA THR A 152 0.68 2.57 0.75
C THR A 152 0.53 3.08 2.18
N GLU A 153 0.46 4.40 2.38
CA GLU A 153 0.28 4.97 3.71
C GLU A 153 -1.06 4.60 4.34
N ASP A 154 -2.14 4.58 3.55
CA ASP A 154 -3.48 4.38 4.10
C ASP A 154 -3.88 2.91 4.22
N ALA A 155 -3.27 2.00 3.45
CA ALA A 155 -3.82 0.65 3.30
C ALA A 155 -2.80 -0.49 3.17
N ALA A 156 -1.49 -0.21 3.18
CA ALA A 156 -0.51 -1.30 3.30
C ALA A 156 -0.51 -1.84 4.74
N VAL A 157 -0.77 -3.13 4.91
CA VAL A 157 -0.97 -3.76 6.21
C VAL A 157 -0.02 -4.94 6.41
N ILE A 158 0.39 -5.14 7.66
CA ILE A 158 1.12 -6.31 8.12
C ILE A 158 0.45 -6.91 9.38
N PRO A 159 0.62 -8.21 9.66
CA PRO A 159 0.18 -8.77 10.93
C PRO A 159 1.13 -8.35 12.06
N ARG A 160 0.59 -8.23 13.27
CA ARG A 160 1.35 -7.91 14.49
C ARG A 160 2.50 -8.91 14.65
N GLY A 161 3.69 -8.35 14.91
CA GLY A 161 4.90 -9.15 15.12
C GLY A 161 5.60 -9.60 13.84
N ALA A 162 5.05 -9.32 12.65
CA ALA A 162 5.76 -9.55 11.40
C ALA A 162 6.95 -8.62 11.21
N TRP A 163 6.88 -7.39 11.71
CA TRP A 163 7.99 -6.44 11.78
C TRP A 163 8.46 -6.27 13.22
N PHE A 164 9.74 -5.96 13.37
CA PHE A 164 10.42 -5.80 14.64
C PHE A 164 11.25 -4.53 14.64
N LYS A 165 11.04 -3.68 15.64
CA LYS A 165 11.83 -2.47 15.86
C LYS A 165 13.07 -2.81 16.69
N CYS A 166 14.24 -2.68 16.08
CA CYS A 166 15.52 -2.91 16.73
C CYS A 166 15.87 -1.78 17.72
N PRO A 167 16.73 -2.04 18.73
CA PRO A 167 17.18 -1.02 19.68
C PRO A 167 17.90 0.17 19.04
N ASN A 168 18.50 -0.02 17.86
CA ASN A 168 19.15 1.04 17.09
C ASN A 168 18.16 1.92 16.30
N GLY A 169 16.86 1.61 16.34
CA GLY A 169 15.80 2.34 15.65
C GLY A 169 15.41 1.76 14.28
N ASP A 170 16.23 0.87 13.69
CA ASP A 170 15.92 0.25 12.40
C ASP A 170 14.71 -0.70 12.54
N VAL A 171 13.88 -0.77 11.49
CA VAL A 171 12.78 -1.75 11.42
C VAL A 171 13.16 -2.87 10.46
N ILE A 172 13.05 -4.11 10.93
CA ILE A 172 13.32 -5.31 10.13
C ILE A 172 12.11 -6.23 10.14
N GLU A 173 11.98 -7.08 9.12
CA GLU A 173 11.07 -8.22 9.23
C GLU A 173 11.55 -9.20 10.29
N ASN A 174 10.64 -9.66 11.13
CA ASN A 174 10.90 -10.56 12.24
C ASN A 174 11.09 -12.00 11.74
N PRO A 175 12.31 -12.58 11.83
CA PRO A 175 12.55 -13.95 11.40
C PRO A 175 11.85 -15.00 12.27
N CYS A 176 11.47 -14.63 13.50
CA CYS A 176 10.78 -15.50 14.46
C CYS A 176 9.24 -15.35 14.40
N PHE A 177 8.71 -14.65 13.39
CA PHE A 177 7.26 -14.54 13.24
C PHE A 177 6.69 -15.87 12.75
N GLU A 178 5.90 -16.53 13.57
CA GLU A 178 5.28 -17.83 13.24
C GLU A 178 3.86 -17.69 12.69
N GLY A 179 3.30 -16.48 12.65
CA GLY A 179 1.92 -16.22 12.26
C GLY A 179 1.02 -15.81 13.42
N LEU A 180 -0.14 -15.25 13.09
CA LEU A 180 -1.20 -15.00 14.05
C LEU A 180 -2.00 -16.29 14.28
N GLY A 181 -2.30 -16.59 15.55
CA GLY A 181 -3.27 -17.61 15.90
C GLY A 181 -4.71 -17.13 15.64
N ALA A 182 -5.67 -18.06 15.68
CA ALA A 182 -7.08 -17.78 15.34
C ALA A 182 -7.72 -16.65 16.17
N SER A 183 -7.43 -16.58 17.48
CA SER A 183 -7.96 -15.51 18.34
C SER A 183 -7.43 -14.14 17.95
N ASP A 184 -6.12 -14.03 17.70
CA ASP A 184 -5.49 -12.77 17.32
C ASP A 184 -5.88 -12.35 15.91
N ALA A 185 -5.93 -13.28 14.97
CA ALA A 185 -6.35 -13.03 13.60
C ALA A 185 -7.80 -12.51 13.53
N SER A 186 -8.68 -12.90 14.45
CA SER A 186 -10.05 -12.37 14.50
C SER A 186 -10.16 -10.92 14.99
N CYS A 187 -9.06 -10.33 15.48
CA CYS A 187 -9.03 -8.99 16.04
C CYS A 187 -8.35 -8.01 15.09
N LEU A 188 -9.04 -6.92 14.71
CA LEU A 188 -8.47 -5.86 13.87
C LEU A 188 -7.19 -5.24 14.48
N LYS A 189 -7.06 -5.24 15.81
CA LYS A 189 -5.86 -4.79 16.53
C LYS A 189 -4.58 -5.57 16.21
N SER A 190 -4.71 -6.74 15.59
CA SER A 190 -3.58 -7.57 15.19
C SER A 190 -3.08 -7.23 13.78
N TYR A 191 -3.67 -6.24 13.12
CA TYR A 191 -3.28 -5.78 11.79
C TYR A 191 -2.82 -4.33 11.87
N LEU A 192 -1.59 -4.09 11.44
CA LEU A 192 -0.88 -2.83 11.64
C LEU A 192 -0.54 -2.19 10.29
N HIS A 193 -0.61 -0.86 10.23
CA HIS A 193 -0.20 -0.09 9.07
C HIS A 193 1.31 -0.19 8.83
N ALA A 194 1.70 -0.55 7.61
CA ALA A 194 3.09 -0.79 7.19
C ALA A 194 3.83 0.52 6.83
N ARG A 195 3.70 1.54 7.68
CA ARG A 195 4.26 2.88 7.50
C ARG A 195 4.69 3.47 8.83
N PHE A 196 5.31 4.64 8.82
CA PHE A 196 5.57 5.36 10.07
C PHE A 196 4.24 5.63 10.82
N PRO A 197 4.23 5.44 12.15
CA PRO A 197 3.05 5.73 12.96
C PRO A 197 2.74 7.23 12.91
N LYS A 198 1.48 7.56 12.67
CA LYS A 198 0.91 8.91 12.71
C LYS A 198 0.41 9.22 14.12
N GLU A 199 0.00 8.19 14.87
CA GLU A 199 -0.44 8.32 16.25
C GLU A 199 0.71 8.50 17.23
N LYS A 200 0.38 8.99 18.43
CA LYS A 200 1.34 9.07 19.53
C LYS A 200 1.74 7.67 19.96
N TRP A 201 3.01 7.47 20.30
CA TRP A 201 3.55 6.17 20.73
C TRP A 201 2.74 5.50 21.86
N ASN A 202 2.22 6.28 22.82
CA ASN A 202 1.39 5.77 23.90
C ASN A 202 0.05 5.19 23.42
N THR A 203 -0.54 5.76 22.36
CA THR A 203 -1.79 5.27 21.78
C THR A 203 -1.61 3.84 21.28
N ASN A 204 -0.50 3.58 20.59
CA ASN A 204 -0.20 2.26 20.02
C ASN A 204 0.12 1.23 21.11
N LEU A 205 0.97 1.59 22.08
CA LEU A 205 1.37 0.67 23.15
C LEU A 205 0.24 0.37 24.14
N LEU A 206 -0.62 1.34 24.44
CA LEU A 206 -1.70 1.14 25.42
C LEU A 206 -2.97 0.53 24.80
N SER A 207 -2.93 0.16 23.52
CA SER A 207 -4.05 -0.46 22.80
C SER A 207 -4.42 -1.86 23.33
N ARG A 208 -3.47 -2.53 24.02
CA ARG A 208 -3.58 -3.88 24.55
C ARG A 208 -2.82 -4.07 25.87
N PRO A 209 -3.27 -4.99 26.76
CA PRO A 209 -2.63 -5.20 28.06
C PRO A 209 -1.26 -5.92 27.97
N ASP A 210 -1.03 -6.70 26.91
CA ASP A 210 0.17 -7.52 26.65
C ASP A 210 1.16 -6.83 25.67
N TYR A 211 1.22 -5.50 25.69
CA TYR A 211 2.00 -4.75 24.72
C TYR A 211 3.50 -5.04 24.80
N ASN A 212 4.15 -4.95 23.64
CA ASN A 212 5.59 -5.08 23.49
C ASN A 212 6.12 -3.93 22.62
N TYR A 213 7.05 -3.13 23.16
CA TYR A 213 7.61 -1.97 22.47
C TYR A 213 8.18 -2.28 21.08
N ALA A 214 8.79 -3.45 20.90
CA ALA A 214 9.43 -3.83 19.65
C ALA A 214 8.45 -4.33 18.58
N LEU A 215 7.24 -4.73 18.98
CA LEU A 215 6.20 -5.29 18.09
C LEU A 215 5.04 -4.31 17.86
N ASP A 216 4.67 -3.54 18.89
CA ASP A 216 3.47 -2.69 18.95
C ASP A 216 3.80 -1.21 18.72
N PHE A 217 4.79 -0.91 17.87
CA PHE A 217 5.22 0.45 17.57
C PHE A 217 4.43 1.12 16.43
N LEU A 218 3.62 0.35 15.71
CA LEU A 218 2.84 0.78 14.55
C LEU A 218 1.38 1.06 14.91
N ASP A 219 0.72 1.84 14.06
CA ASP A 219 -0.71 2.13 14.21
C ASP A 219 -1.54 0.91 13.77
N SER A 220 -2.58 0.59 14.55
CA SER A 220 -3.54 -0.47 14.23
C SER A 220 -4.62 0.03 13.26
N VAL A 221 -5.08 -0.84 12.37
CA VAL A 221 -6.18 -0.53 11.44
C VAL A 221 -7.53 -0.37 12.16
N ASP A 222 -7.67 -0.86 13.40
CA ASP A 222 -8.91 -0.67 14.19
C ASP A 222 -9.17 0.80 14.57
N MET A 223 -8.13 1.62 14.52
CA MET A 223 -8.19 3.06 14.81
C MET A 223 -8.62 3.89 13.59
N ASP A 224 -8.73 3.28 12.41
CA ASP A 224 -9.10 3.99 11.20
C ASP A 224 -10.56 4.44 11.23
N VAL A 225 -10.81 5.62 10.67
CA VAL A 225 -12.11 6.29 10.70
C VAL A 225 -12.70 6.36 9.29
N PRO A 226 -13.98 5.99 9.07
CA PRO A 226 -14.95 5.52 10.07
C PRO A 226 -14.68 4.09 10.54
N GLN A 227 -15.20 3.74 11.72
CA GLN A 227 -15.21 2.35 12.16
C GLN A 227 -15.94 1.48 11.12
N GLY A 228 -15.38 0.31 10.83
CA GLY A 228 -15.89 -0.58 9.78
C GLY A 228 -15.35 -0.28 8.38
N CYS A 229 -14.37 0.61 8.22
CA CYS A 229 -13.71 0.88 6.93
C CYS A 229 -12.80 -0.27 6.42
N TRP A 230 -12.68 -1.34 7.19
CA TRP A 230 -11.97 -2.57 6.87
C TRP A 230 -12.90 -3.76 6.97
N ASP A 231 -12.90 -4.60 5.95
CA ASP A 231 -13.67 -5.85 5.91
C ASP A 231 -12.74 -7.05 6.11
N LEU A 232 -12.90 -7.75 7.24
CA LEU A 232 -12.12 -8.92 7.62
C LEU A 232 -12.92 -10.19 7.34
N GLN A 233 -12.38 -11.04 6.47
CA GLN A 233 -13.00 -12.30 6.06
C GLN A 233 -12.07 -13.47 6.33
N PHE A 234 -12.66 -14.64 6.56
CA PHE A 234 -11.94 -15.90 6.74
C PHE A 234 -12.32 -16.91 5.67
N LEU A 235 -11.32 -17.43 4.96
CA LEU A 235 -11.47 -18.41 3.89
C LEU A 235 -10.77 -19.73 4.26
N LEU A 236 -10.98 -20.76 3.43
CA LEU A 236 -10.30 -22.07 3.54
C LEU A 236 -10.47 -22.77 4.91
N GLY A 237 -11.66 -22.64 5.50
CA GLY A 237 -11.99 -23.20 6.82
C GLY A 237 -11.34 -22.45 7.98
N GLY A 238 -11.14 -21.13 7.83
CA GLY A 238 -10.58 -20.28 8.90
C GLY A 238 -9.06 -20.14 8.87
N ARG A 239 -8.37 -20.81 7.94
CA ARG A 239 -6.89 -20.83 7.86
C ARG A 239 -6.29 -19.65 7.10
N LEU A 240 -7.13 -18.88 6.42
CA LEU A 240 -6.72 -17.73 5.63
C LEU A 240 -7.56 -16.52 6.05
N ALA A 241 -6.91 -15.52 6.65
CA ALA A 241 -7.52 -14.22 6.87
C ALA A 241 -7.28 -13.36 5.63
N ILE A 242 -8.35 -12.71 5.16
CA ILE A 242 -8.34 -11.72 4.09
C ILE A 242 -8.87 -10.41 4.67
N LEU A 243 -8.18 -9.31 4.39
CA LEU A 243 -8.58 -7.98 4.83
C LEU A 243 -8.67 -7.05 3.62
N HIS A 244 -9.84 -6.45 3.40
CA HIS A 244 -10.09 -5.52 2.31
C HIS A 244 -10.25 -4.10 2.82
N SER A 245 -9.62 -3.14 2.14
CA SER A 245 -9.85 -1.71 2.41
C SER A 245 -11.10 -1.24 1.68
N LEU A 246 -12.04 -0.61 2.40
CA LEU A 246 -13.23 0.00 1.80
C LEU A 246 -12.97 1.44 1.30
N TYR A 247 -11.89 2.07 1.77
CA TYR A 247 -11.41 3.34 1.22
C TYR A 247 -10.70 3.14 -0.10
N TRP A 248 -9.79 2.17 -0.16
CA TRP A 248 -8.99 1.89 -1.35
C TRP A 248 -9.44 0.57 -1.96
N HIS A 249 -10.58 0.62 -2.67
CA HIS A 249 -11.07 -0.51 -3.42
C HIS A 249 -9.97 -1.05 -4.34
N GLY A 250 -9.73 -2.36 -4.24
CA GLY A 250 -8.62 -3.04 -4.90
C GLY A 250 -7.47 -3.41 -3.96
N MET A 251 -7.37 -2.79 -2.77
CA MET A 251 -6.41 -3.22 -1.76
C MET A 251 -6.91 -4.48 -1.05
N THR A 252 -6.11 -5.53 -1.13
CA THR A 252 -6.36 -6.80 -0.43
C THR A 252 -5.11 -7.25 0.30
N PHE A 253 -5.23 -7.45 1.60
CA PHE A 253 -4.24 -8.11 2.44
C PHE A 253 -4.66 -9.55 2.69
N PHE A 254 -3.68 -10.46 2.81
CA PHE A 254 -3.90 -11.84 3.21
C PHE A 254 -2.90 -12.28 4.27
N HIS A 255 -3.31 -13.22 5.11
CA HIS A 255 -2.45 -13.92 6.05
C HIS A 255 -2.88 -15.38 6.21
N LYS A 256 -1.95 -16.31 6.00
CA LYS A 256 -2.14 -17.72 6.35
C LYS A 256 -1.85 -17.88 7.84
N LEU A 257 -2.88 -18.17 8.62
CA LEU A 257 -2.78 -18.33 10.08
C LEU A 257 -1.76 -19.40 10.45
N ASP A 258 -1.16 -19.25 11.63
CA ASP A 258 -0.13 -20.16 12.16
C ASP A 258 1.04 -20.39 11.16
N SER A 259 1.30 -19.41 10.29
CA SER A 259 2.44 -19.42 9.39
C SER A 259 3.03 -18.01 9.19
N PRO A 260 4.32 -17.87 8.83
CA PRO A 260 4.92 -16.57 8.52
C PRO A 260 4.38 -15.90 7.24
N HIS A 261 3.45 -16.54 6.52
CA HIS A 261 3.05 -16.11 5.19
C HIS A 261 1.95 -15.06 5.25
N TYR A 262 2.26 -13.87 4.77
CA TYR A 262 1.32 -12.78 4.59
C TYR A 262 1.75 -11.92 3.38
N GLY A 263 0.87 -11.01 3.00
CA GLY A 263 1.20 -9.97 2.04
C GLY A 263 -0.04 -9.18 1.67
N PHE A 264 0.17 -8.13 0.90
CA PHE A 264 -0.91 -7.38 0.28
C PHE A 264 -0.67 -7.26 -1.22
N LEU A 265 -1.75 -6.94 -1.93
CA LEU A 265 -1.78 -6.62 -3.34
C LEU A 265 -2.84 -5.55 -3.57
N TYR A 266 -2.48 -4.51 -4.32
CA TYR A 266 -3.43 -3.54 -4.85
C TYR A 266 -3.74 -3.86 -6.33
N VAL A 267 -5.01 -3.98 -6.70
CA VAL A 267 -5.44 -4.01 -8.11
C VAL A 267 -6.67 -3.13 -8.27
N GLY A 268 -6.52 -1.98 -8.93
CA GLY A 268 -7.65 -1.08 -9.16
C GLY A 268 -7.26 0.27 -9.76
N GLN A 269 -8.19 1.22 -9.76
CA GLN A 269 -8.05 2.49 -10.49
C GLN A 269 -7.23 3.58 -9.76
N GLY A 270 -6.76 3.32 -8.55
CA GLY A 270 -6.03 4.29 -7.74
C GLY A 270 -6.89 5.45 -7.22
N LYS A 271 -8.20 5.24 -7.02
CA LYS A 271 -9.13 6.26 -6.51
C LYS A 271 -9.63 5.92 -5.10
N LYS A 272 -9.48 6.87 -4.18
CA LYS A 272 -10.00 6.76 -2.82
C LYS A 272 -11.52 6.96 -2.81
N ASN A 273 -12.23 6.10 -2.09
CA ASN A 273 -13.66 6.23 -1.86
C ASN A 273 -13.94 7.25 -0.74
N LEU A 274 -14.15 8.51 -1.12
CA LEU A 274 -14.48 9.57 -0.16
C LEU A 274 -15.91 9.48 0.36
N ASP A 275 -16.77 8.70 -0.29
CA ASP A 275 -18.17 8.54 0.08
C ASP A 275 -18.40 7.46 1.15
N LEU A 276 -17.34 6.74 1.56
CA LEU A 276 -17.41 5.65 2.52
C LEU A 276 -18.17 6.00 3.83
N PRO A 277 -17.99 7.20 4.45
CA PRO A 277 -18.75 7.56 5.65
C PRO A 277 -20.27 7.62 5.46
N PHE A 278 -20.76 7.71 4.22
CA PHE A 278 -22.19 7.71 3.89
C PHE A 278 -22.70 6.34 3.43
N MET A 279 -21.80 5.36 3.28
CA MET A 279 -22.11 4.00 2.82
C MET A 279 -22.19 2.97 3.96
N LEU A 280 -21.61 3.28 5.12
CA LEU A 280 -21.59 2.43 6.32
C LEU A 280 -22.76 2.73 7.27
#